data_AF-A0AAU8IK36-F1
#
_entry.id   AF-A0AAU8IK36-F1
#
_cell.length_a   1.000
_cell.length_b   1.000
_cell.length_c   1.000
_cell.angle_alpha   90.00
_cell.angle_beta   90.00
_cell.angle_gamma   90.00
#
_symmetry.space_group_name_H-M   'P 1'
#
loop_
_entity.id
_entity.type
_entity.pdbx_description
1 polymer ?
#
loop_
_entity_poly.entity_id
_entity_poly.type
_entity_poly.pdbx_seq_one_letter_code
_entity_poly.pdbx_strand_id
1 'polypeptide(L)'
;MRSADLLDQFDSFAGVAKIAPRPLLMIAGTEAVTRGFSEKAVADSPGNAELFLVEGATHVDLYDRDQYVTPAAAKLTEFFSKHLA
;
A
#
# COMPACT_ATOMS: atom_id res chain seq x y z
N MET A 1 -26.05 -14.67 6.44
CA MET A 1 -25.97 -14.60 4.96
C MET A 1 -25.60 -13.18 4.52
N ARG A 2 -26.32 -12.13 4.93
CA ARG A 2 -26.00 -10.72 4.61
C ARG A 2 -24.52 -10.30 4.76
N SER A 3 -23.81 -10.75 5.78
CA SER A 3 -22.38 -10.40 5.98
C SER A 3 -21.45 -10.97 4.91
N ALA A 4 -21.79 -12.12 4.32
CA ALA A 4 -21.01 -12.70 3.23
C ALA A 4 -21.23 -11.91 1.93
N ASP A 5 -22.49 -11.54 1.65
CA ASP A 5 -22.84 -10.72 0.48
C ASP A 5 -22.15 -9.34 0.50
N LEU A 6 -22.00 -8.76 1.70
CA LEU A 6 -21.30 -7.48 1.89
C LEU A 6 -19.78 -7.62 1.69
N LEU A 7 -19.19 -8.75 2.09
CA LEU A 7 -17.76 -9.00 1.89
C LEU A 7 -17.45 -9.22 0.41
N ASP A 8 -18.31 -9.94 -0.30
CA ASP A 8 -18.16 -10.23 -1.74
C ASP A 8 -18.24 -8.95 -2.60
N GLN A 9 -19.10 -8.02 -2.21
CA GLN A 9 -19.27 -6.73 -2.91
C GLN A 9 -18.21 -5.68 -2.54
N PHE A 10 -17.36 -5.94 -1.55
CA PHE A 10 -16.39 -4.96 -1.08
C PHE A 10 -15.14 -4.94 -1.97
N ASP A 11 -14.82 -3.76 -2.50
CA ASP A 11 -13.56 -3.49 -3.18
C ASP A 11 -12.85 -2.32 -2.46
N SER A 12 -11.70 -2.62 -1.85
CA SER A 12 -10.91 -1.65 -1.08
C SER A 12 -10.34 -0.51 -1.93
N PHE A 13 -10.24 -0.69 -3.25
CA PHE A 13 -9.69 0.31 -4.16
C PHE A 13 -10.76 0.93 -5.08
N ALA A 14 -12.04 0.62 -4.85
CA ALA A 14 -13.14 1.28 -5.54
C ALA A 14 -13.05 2.81 -5.37
N GLY A 15 -12.73 3.51 -6.46
CA GLY A 15 -12.59 4.97 -6.46
C GLY A 15 -11.27 5.50 -5.90
N VAL A 16 -10.19 4.70 -5.84
CA VAL A 16 -8.86 5.13 -5.40
C VAL A 16 -8.37 6.40 -6.11
N ALA A 17 -8.72 6.59 -7.39
CA ALA A 17 -8.43 7.80 -8.15
C ALA A 17 -8.96 9.10 -7.52
N LYS A 18 -9.98 9.04 -6.64
CA LYS A 18 -10.51 10.20 -5.91
C LYS A 18 -9.59 10.69 -4.78
N ILE A 19 -8.53 9.95 -4.47
CA ILE A 19 -7.48 10.42 -3.54
C ILE A 19 -6.74 11.61 -4.17
N ALA A 20 -6.52 11.58 -5.49
CA ALA A 20 -5.87 12.65 -6.22
C ALA A 20 -6.55 14.03 -5.97
N PRO A 21 -5.78 15.12 -5.93
CA PRO A 21 -4.34 15.22 -6.18
C PRO A 21 -3.47 14.90 -4.94
N ARG A 22 -4.07 14.46 -3.82
CA ARG A 22 -3.28 14.13 -2.62
C ARG A 22 -2.36 12.94 -2.93
N PRO A 23 -1.11 12.96 -2.44
CA PRO A 23 -0.17 11.89 -2.69
C PRO A 23 -0.63 10.60 -1.98
N LEU A 24 -0.38 9.45 -2.62
CA LEU A 24 -0.65 8.11 -2.10
C LEU A 24 0.66 7.32 -2.09
N LEU A 25 0.97 6.65 -0.98
CA LEU A 25 2.10 5.74 -0.88
C LEU A 25 1.59 4.33 -0.56
N MET A 26 1.98 3.36 -1.39
CA MET A 26 1.82 1.95 -1.13
C MET A 26 3.19 1.33 -0.80
N ILE A 27 3.24 0.46 0.20
CA ILE A 27 4.44 -0.28 0.59
C ILE A 27 4.12 -1.77 0.51
N ALA A 28 4.96 -2.55 -0.19
CA ALA A 28 4.78 -3.99 -0.30
C ALA A 28 6.13 -4.72 -0.33
N GLY A 29 6.16 -5.95 0.18
CA GLY A 29 7.31 -6.84 0.01
C GLY A 29 7.35 -7.43 -1.40
N THR A 30 8.54 -7.68 -1.93
CA THR A 30 8.68 -8.27 -3.28
C THR A 30 8.18 -9.71 -3.34
N GLU A 31 8.31 -10.46 -2.23
CA GLU A 31 7.87 -11.86 -2.10
C GLU A 31 6.46 -11.98 -1.49
N ALA A 32 5.74 -10.87 -1.32
CA ALA A 32 4.39 -10.89 -0.80
C ALA A 32 3.40 -11.36 -1.87
N VAL A 33 2.66 -12.44 -1.60
CA VAL A 33 1.55 -12.90 -2.45
C VAL A 33 0.47 -11.81 -2.63
N THR A 34 0.34 -10.92 -1.65
CA THR A 34 -0.60 -9.78 -1.68
C THR A 34 -0.07 -8.55 -2.44
N ARG A 35 1.14 -8.59 -3.01
CA ARG A 35 1.77 -7.43 -3.67
C ARG A 35 0.89 -6.85 -4.78
N GLY A 36 0.20 -7.71 -5.53
CA GLY A 36 -0.69 -7.31 -6.62
C GLY A 36 -1.81 -6.34 -6.20
N PHE A 37 -2.25 -6.35 -4.94
CA PHE A 37 -3.21 -5.38 -4.43
C PHE A 37 -2.62 -3.96 -4.39
N SER A 38 -1.36 -3.82 -3.98
CA SER A 38 -0.66 -2.54 -3.94
C SER A 38 -0.34 -2.03 -5.34
N GLU A 39 0.10 -2.93 -6.24
CA GLU A 39 0.34 -2.60 -7.65
C GLU A 39 -0.92 -2.09 -8.33
N LYS A 40 -2.06 -2.77 -8.12
CA LYS A 40 -3.37 -2.33 -8.64
C LYS A 40 -3.76 -0.95 -8.13
N ALA A 41 -3.61 -0.68 -6.83
CA ALA A 41 -3.93 0.63 -6.25
C ALA A 41 -3.14 1.77 -6.90
N VAL A 42 -1.86 1.55 -7.19
CA VAL A 42 -1.01 2.54 -7.87
C VAL A 42 -1.38 2.69 -9.34
N ALA A 43 -1.65 1.58 -10.05
CA ALA A 43 -2.07 1.60 -11.44
C ALA A 43 -3.41 2.35 -11.63
N ASP A 44 -4.35 2.20 -10.69
CA ASP A 44 -5.65 2.85 -10.71
C ASP A 44 -5.61 4.32 -10.21
N SER A 45 -4.46 4.80 -9.74
CA SER A 45 -4.25 6.19 -9.26
C SER A 45 -2.99 6.82 -9.89
N PRO A 46 -2.92 6.94 -11.23
CA PRO A 46 -1.74 7.42 -11.92
C PRO A 46 -1.48 8.90 -11.60
N GLY A 47 -0.21 9.23 -11.36
CA GLY A 47 0.25 10.62 -11.20
C GLY A 47 0.30 11.15 -9.77
N ASN A 48 -0.35 10.49 -8.80
CA ASN A 48 -0.26 10.84 -7.37
C ASN A 48 0.15 9.65 -6.48
N ALA A 49 0.23 8.44 -7.02
CA ALA A 49 0.59 7.25 -6.26
C ALA A 49 2.04 6.79 -6.51
N GLU A 50 2.71 6.37 -5.44
CA GLU A 50 4.04 5.76 -5.44
C GLU A 50 3.96 4.34 -4.84
N LEU A 51 4.73 3.39 -5.38
CA LEU A 51 4.93 2.06 -4.82
C LEU A 51 6.37 1.91 -4.33
N PHE A 52 6.55 1.66 -3.03
CA PHE A 52 7.84 1.32 -2.44
C PHE A 52 7.91 -0.19 -2.17
N LEU A 53 8.91 -0.85 -2.78
CA LEU A 53 9.10 -2.29 -2.65
C LEU A 53 10.20 -2.60 -1.64
N VAL A 54 9.90 -3.47 -0.68
CA VAL A 54 10.87 -3.99 0.29
C VAL A 54 11.38 -5.34 -0.22
N GLU A 55 12.62 -5.33 -0.72
CA GLU A 55 13.27 -6.49 -1.33
C GLU A 55 13.34 -7.67 -0.37
N GLY A 56 12.90 -8.84 -0.83
CA GLY A 56 12.92 -10.10 -0.09
C GLY A 56 11.86 -10.25 0.99
N ALA A 57 11.03 -9.24 1.26
CA ALA A 57 10.00 -9.32 2.29
C ALA A 57 8.74 -10.05 1.79
N THR A 58 8.18 -10.92 2.64
CA THR A 58 6.82 -11.46 2.45
C THR A 58 5.77 -10.52 3.05
N HIS A 59 4.48 -10.89 2.97
CA HIS A 59 3.39 -10.10 3.55
C HIS A 59 3.55 -9.91 5.07
N VAL A 60 3.82 -11.01 5.79
CA VAL A 60 3.86 -11.00 7.26
C VAL A 60 5.17 -10.45 7.79
N ASP A 61 6.24 -10.48 7.00
CA ASP A 61 7.54 -9.95 7.39
C ASP A 61 7.50 -8.44 7.68
N LEU A 62 6.63 -7.69 7.00
CA LEU A 62 6.42 -6.26 7.24
C LEU A 62 5.70 -5.95 8.56
N TYR A 63 5.28 -6.96 9.34
CA TYR A 63 4.56 -6.75 10.58
C TYR A 63 5.51 -6.61 11.77
N ASP A 64 6.60 -7.37 11.79
CA ASP A 64 7.43 -7.54 12.99
C ASP A 64 8.93 -7.77 12.76
N ARG A 65 9.38 -7.94 11.51
CA ARG A 65 10.80 -8.16 11.23
C ARG A 65 11.49 -6.82 11.05
N ASP A 66 12.30 -6.42 12.02
CA ASP A 66 13.03 -5.14 12.01
C ASP A 66 13.77 -4.87 10.69
N GLN A 67 14.37 -5.89 10.09
CA GLN A 67 15.08 -5.76 8.80
C GLN A 67 14.20 -5.25 7.64
N TYR A 68 12.89 -5.46 7.71
CA TYR A 68 11.91 -5.03 6.71
C TYR A 68 11.01 -3.88 7.20
N VAL A 69 10.68 -3.87 8.50
CA VAL A 69 9.90 -2.80 9.13
C VAL A 69 10.69 -1.49 9.15
N THR A 70 11.99 -1.54 9.45
CA THR A 70 12.84 -0.33 9.53
C THR A 70 12.86 0.46 8.22
N PRO A 71 13.14 -0.14 7.04
CA PRO A 71 13.09 0.61 5.77
C PRO A 71 11.68 1.10 5.43
N ALA A 72 10.63 0.33 5.73
CA ALA A 72 9.24 0.78 5.53
C ALA A 72 8.91 2.01 6.40
N ALA A 73 9.29 2.00 7.67
CA ALA A 73 9.09 3.12 8.59
C ALA A 73 9.90 4.36 8.18
N ALA A 74 11.12 4.18 7.68
CA ALA A 74 11.92 5.28 7.12
C ALA A 74 11.23 5.93 5.92
N LYS A 75 10.68 5.12 4.99
CA LYS A 75 9.93 5.62 3.84
C LYS A 75 8.65 6.36 4.25
N LEU A 76 7.91 5.85 5.23
CA LEU A 76 6.74 6.54 5.80
C LEU A 76 7.13 7.91 6.37
N THR A 77 8.22 7.96 7.11
CA THR A 77 8.74 9.20 7.71
C THR A 77 9.10 10.23 6.63
N GLU A 78 9.81 9.81 5.58
CA GLU A 78 10.14 10.65 4.42
C GLU A 78 8.88 11.20 3.76
N PHE A 79 7.93 10.32 3.44
CA PHE A 79 6.71 10.67 2.72
C PHE A 79 5.86 11.69 3.49
N PHE A 80 5.57 11.43 4.76
CA PHE A 80 4.74 12.34 5.56
C PHE A 80 5.46 13.66 5.85
N SER A 81 6.78 13.65 6.10
CA SER A 81 7.55 14.88 6.27
C SER A 81 7.49 15.78 5.03
N LYS A 82 7.44 15.18 3.83
CA LYS A 82 7.36 15.93 2.56
C LYS A 82 5.96 16.49 2.29
N HIS A 83 4.91 15.81 2.73
CA HIS A 83 3.54 16.06 2.25
C HIS A 83 2.56 16.59 3.31
N LEU A 84 2.94 16.62 4.59
CA LEU A 84 2.13 17.14 5.69
C LEU A 84 2.79 18.28 6.49
N ALA A 85 3.97 18.73 6.08
CA ALA A 85 4.68 19.86 6.70
C ALA A 85 4.01 21.21 6.40
#